data_AF-A0A3D0ERT5-F1
#
_entry.id   AF-A0A3D0ERT5-F1
#
_cell.length_a   1.000
_cell.length_b   1.000
_cell.length_c   1.000
_cell.angle_alpha   90.00
_cell.angle_beta   90.00
_cell.angle_gamma   90.00
#
_symmetry.space_group_name_H-M   'P 1'
#
loop_
_entity.id
_entity.type
_entity.pdbx_description
1 polymer ?
#
loop_
_entity_poly.entity_id
_entity_poly.type
_entity_poly.pdbx_seq_one_letter_code
_entity_poly.pdbx_strand_id
1 'polypeptide(L)'
;MMPLVLNFPSVNLVMIGASLTQLMSILSRLRRFLCLSILIAVSGIAQSETVSGGWSNTIDVINSYSAENALTYDALVQELVFQASEITGLSVPLVLPRVVHADSETVSRYACSSKCRALAAYHPHHGIVLDHSIDPFSNHLARSILLHEIVHYLQDKNKFYAHSSDCARWFKREEHAYAAQNNFLKKVHSTTRVSMSLSKSCRTNNG
;
A
#
# COMPACT_ATOMS: atom_id res chain seq x y z
N MET A 1 -6.30 -70.65 17.55
CA MET A 1 -6.36 -70.43 16.09
C MET A 1 -7.24 -69.21 15.84
N MET A 2 -6.64 -68.08 15.44
CA MET A 2 -7.34 -66.83 15.08
C MET A 2 -7.10 -66.57 13.59
N PRO A 3 -8.07 -66.01 12.84
CA PRO A 3 -7.86 -65.67 11.44
C PRO A 3 -7.13 -64.33 11.32
N LEU A 4 -6.24 -64.26 10.32
CA LEU A 4 -5.53 -63.06 9.87
C LEU A 4 -6.45 -62.27 8.94
N VAL A 5 -6.79 -61.04 9.33
CA VAL A 5 -7.50 -60.07 8.47
C VAL A 5 -6.44 -59.19 7.79
N LEU A 6 -6.29 -59.34 6.47
CA LEU A 6 -5.52 -58.44 5.63
C LEU A 6 -6.42 -57.26 5.22
N ASN A 7 -6.08 -56.06 5.69
CA ASN A 7 -6.74 -54.82 5.27
C ASN A 7 -6.01 -54.23 4.05
N PHE A 8 -6.73 -54.09 2.93
CA PHE A 8 -6.24 -53.45 1.70
C PHE A 8 -6.43 -51.91 1.76
N PRO A 9 -5.40 -51.09 1.46
CA PRO A 9 -5.52 -49.64 1.43
C PRO A 9 -5.87 -49.15 0.02
N SER A 10 -7.13 -49.32 -0.43
CA SER A 10 -7.52 -48.96 -1.81
C SER A 10 -8.19 -47.58 -1.94
N VAL A 11 -8.48 -46.88 -0.84
CA VAL A 11 -9.36 -45.70 -0.88
C VAL A 11 -8.60 -44.39 -1.13
N ASN A 12 -7.31 -44.32 -0.79
CA ASN A 12 -6.52 -43.09 -0.93
C ASN A 12 -6.03 -42.81 -2.36
N LEU A 13 -6.03 -43.80 -3.26
CA LEU A 13 -5.58 -43.62 -4.65
C LEU A 13 -6.67 -43.00 -5.55
N VAL A 14 -7.96 -43.21 -5.24
CA VAL A 14 -9.07 -42.72 -6.06
C VAL A 14 -9.28 -41.21 -5.89
N MET A 15 -9.05 -40.67 -4.68
CA MET A 15 -9.27 -39.25 -4.39
C MET A 15 -8.20 -38.31 -4.94
N ILE A 16 -6.99 -38.81 -5.24
CA ILE A 16 -5.90 -38.00 -5.84
C ILE A 16 -6.11 -37.82 -7.36
N GLY A 17 -6.72 -38.81 -8.04
CA GLY A 17 -6.98 -38.74 -9.48
C GLY A 17 -8.05 -37.71 -9.89
N ALA A 18 -9.06 -37.49 -9.05
CA ALA A 18 -10.12 -36.51 -9.31
C ALA A 18 -9.62 -35.05 -9.22
N SER A 19 -8.65 -34.78 -8.36
CA SER A 19 -8.07 -33.44 -8.18
C SER A 19 -7.15 -33.04 -9.35
N LEU A 20 -6.34 -33.98 -9.86
CA LEU A 20 -5.43 -33.75 -10.98
C LEU A 20 -6.16 -33.54 -12.31
N THR A 21 -7.28 -34.24 -12.53
CA THR A 21 -8.10 -34.09 -13.74
C THR A 21 -8.85 -32.75 -13.77
N GLN A 22 -9.29 -32.22 -12.63
CA GLN A 22 -9.85 -30.88 -12.52
C GLN A 22 -8.80 -29.79 -12.77
N LEU A 23 -7.58 -29.94 -12.24
CA LEU A 23 -6.48 -28.99 -12.45
C LEU A 23 -6.06 -28.92 -13.93
N MET A 24 -5.95 -30.07 -14.60
CA MET A 24 -5.61 -30.13 -16.04
C MET A 24 -6.71 -29.53 -16.92
N SER A 25 -7.99 -29.69 -16.56
CA SER A 25 -9.12 -29.06 -17.26
C SER A 25 -9.05 -27.52 -17.18
N ILE A 26 -8.75 -26.97 -16.00
CA ILE A 26 -8.62 -25.52 -15.78
C ILE A 26 -7.42 -24.95 -16.55
N LEU A 27 -6.26 -25.62 -16.52
CA LEU A 27 -5.07 -25.21 -17.28
C LEU A 27 -5.30 -25.27 -18.80
N SER A 28 -6.04 -26.28 -19.29
CA SER A 28 -6.39 -26.38 -20.72
C SER A 28 -7.36 -25.28 -21.18
N ARG A 29 -8.22 -24.79 -20.28
CA ARG A 29 -9.11 -23.64 -20.54
C ARG A 29 -8.32 -22.33 -20.55
N LEU A 30 -7.39 -22.12 -19.62
CA LEU A 30 -6.52 -20.94 -19.60
C LEU A 30 -5.66 -20.82 -20.87
N ARG A 31 -5.12 -21.95 -21.37
CA ARG A 31 -4.35 -21.99 -22.62
C ARG A 31 -5.18 -21.65 -23.85
N ARG A 32 -6.47 -22.00 -23.88
CA ARG A 32 -7.39 -21.59 -24.97
C ARG A 32 -7.74 -20.11 -24.91
N PHE A 33 -7.84 -19.52 -23.71
CA PHE A 33 -8.05 -18.08 -23.55
C PHE A 33 -6.83 -17.24 -23.94
N LEU A 34 -5.61 -17.73 -23.72
CA LEU A 34 -4.39 -17.03 -24.15
C LEU A 34 -4.18 -17.00 -25.68
N CYS A 35 -4.82 -17.89 -26.44
CA CYS A 35 -4.72 -17.90 -27.91
C CYS A 35 -5.75 -17.01 -28.62
N LEU A 36 -6.74 -16.46 -27.91
CA LEU A 36 -7.83 -15.67 -28.52
C LEU A 36 -7.62 -14.15 -28.50
N SER A 37 -6.52 -13.64 -27.95
CA SER A 37 -6.23 -12.19 -27.86
C SER A 37 -5.15 -11.68 -28.82
N ILE A 38 -4.70 -12.48 -29.80
CA ILE A 38 -3.78 -12.01 -30.85
C ILE A 38 -4.52 -11.86 -32.18
N LEU A 39 -5.38 -10.85 -32.28
CA LEU A 39 -5.83 -10.26 -33.54
C LEU A 39 -6.14 -8.78 -33.32
N ILE A 40 -5.10 -7.95 -33.17
CA ILE A 40 -5.23 -6.54 -33.50
C ILE A 40 -4.58 -6.38 -34.88
N ALA A 41 -5.44 -6.18 -35.86
CA ALA A 41 -5.08 -5.84 -37.22
C ALA A 41 -4.27 -4.52 -37.20
N VAL A 42 -3.04 -4.55 -37.69
CA VAL A 42 -2.32 -3.32 -38.07
C VAL A 42 -2.93 -2.87 -39.39
N SER A 43 -3.97 -2.05 -39.31
CA SER A 43 -4.44 -1.22 -40.41
C SER A 43 -3.47 -0.05 -40.56
N GLY A 44 -2.99 0.15 -41.78
CA GLY A 44 -1.86 1.03 -42.10
C GLY A 44 -2.01 2.48 -41.68
N ILE A 45 -0.89 3.06 -41.26
CA ILE A 45 -0.64 4.49 -41.36
C ILE A 45 0.40 4.64 -42.47
N ALA A 46 -0.08 5.00 -43.66
CA ALA A 46 0.74 5.69 -44.63
C ALA A 46 1.00 7.10 -44.09
N GLN A 47 2.25 7.44 -43.78
CA GLN A 47 2.64 8.85 -43.73
C GLN A 47 3.98 9.06 -44.42
N SER A 48 3.86 9.95 -45.41
CA SER A 48 4.84 10.54 -46.29
C SER A 48 6.15 10.93 -45.62
N GLU A 49 7.24 10.73 -46.36
CA GLU A 49 8.48 11.44 -46.10
C GLU A 49 8.28 12.96 -46.15
N THR A 50 9.10 13.63 -45.35
CA THR A 50 9.70 14.96 -45.50
C THR A 50 9.30 16.06 -44.49
N VAL A 51 10.37 16.70 -43.99
CA VAL A 51 10.49 18.06 -43.45
C VAL A 51 10.45 18.23 -41.91
N SER A 52 11.66 18.13 -41.35
CA SER A 52 12.35 19.05 -40.42
C SER A 52 11.73 19.47 -39.08
N GLY A 53 12.55 19.32 -38.03
CA GLY A 53 12.48 20.12 -36.80
C GLY A 53 12.29 19.23 -35.59
N GLY A 54 13.29 19.18 -34.71
CA GLY A 54 13.23 18.42 -33.46
C GLY A 54 12.09 18.85 -32.54
N TRP A 55 12.08 18.34 -31.32
CA TRP A 55 11.08 18.59 -30.25
C TRP A 55 9.91 17.59 -30.15
N SER A 56 9.97 16.40 -30.77
CA SER A 56 8.99 15.32 -30.50
C SER A 56 9.45 14.33 -29.41
N ASN A 57 10.75 14.12 -29.24
CA ASN A 57 11.25 13.02 -28.39
C ASN A 57 11.30 13.37 -26.89
N THR A 58 11.23 14.65 -26.52
CA THR A 58 11.37 15.08 -25.12
C THR A 58 10.07 14.94 -24.34
N ILE A 59 8.92 15.20 -24.97
CA ILE A 59 7.61 15.14 -24.29
C ILE A 59 7.20 13.68 -24.02
N ASP A 60 7.44 12.78 -24.98
CA ASP A 60 7.11 11.36 -24.82
C ASP A 60 7.96 10.70 -23.73
N VAL A 61 9.25 11.06 -23.62
CA VAL A 61 10.15 10.58 -22.57
C VAL A 61 9.81 11.15 -21.19
N ILE A 62 9.38 12.41 -21.10
CA ILE A 62 8.93 13.00 -19.82
C ILE A 62 7.64 12.31 -19.34
N ASN A 63 6.71 12.05 -20.24
CA ASN A 63 5.46 11.36 -19.91
C ASN A 63 5.72 9.92 -19.46
N SER A 64 6.58 9.16 -20.16
CA SER A 64 6.94 7.80 -19.75
C SER A 64 7.67 7.78 -18.40
N TYR A 65 8.62 8.70 -18.18
CA TYR A 65 9.33 8.81 -16.90
C TYR A 65 8.39 9.18 -15.74
N SER A 66 7.44 10.08 -15.96
CA SER A 66 6.44 10.45 -14.95
C SER A 66 5.48 9.30 -14.63
N ALA A 67 5.10 8.50 -15.63
CA ALA A 67 4.25 7.33 -15.45
C ALA A 67 4.98 6.20 -14.73
N GLU A 68 6.25 5.93 -15.06
CA GLU A 68 7.09 4.95 -14.35
C GLU A 68 7.31 5.36 -12.89
N ASN A 69 7.55 6.65 -12.62
CA ASN A 69 7.65 7.18 -11.26
C ASN A 69 6.32 7.06 -10.48
N ALA A 70 5.19 7.26 -11.14
CA ALA A 70 3.88 7.05 -10.51
C ALA A 70 3.63 5.57 -10.18
N LEU A 71 3.93 4.66 -11.11
CA LEU A 71 3.79 3.22 -10.90
C LEU A 71 4.71 2.69 -9.79
N THR A 72 5.94 3.22 -9.70
CA THR A 72 6.86 2.86 -8.62
C THR A 72 6.40 3.42 -7.27
N TYR A 73 5.82 4.62 -7.23
CA TYR A 73 5.23 5.18 -6.00
C TYR A 73 4.04 4.37 -5.52
N ASP A 74 3.13 3.98 -6.42
CA ASP A 74 1.99 3.13 -6.08
C ASP A 74 2.43 1.77 -5.54
N ALA A 75 3.47 1.17 -6.13
CA ALA A 75 4.06 -0.06 -5.63
C ALA A 75 4.65 0.10 -4.22
N LEU A 76 5.35 1.21 -3.95
CA LEU A 76 5.86 1.52 -2.61
C LEU A 76 4.72 1.68 -1.59
N VAL A 77 3.66 2.42 -1.95
CA VAL A 77 2.50 2.60 -1.08
C VAL A 77 1.81 1.28 -0.80
N GLN A 78 1.61 0.45 -1.83
CA GLN A 78 1.03 -0.88 -1.69
C GLN A 78 1.87 -1.77 -0.76
N GLU A 79 3.18 -1.81 -0.95
CA GLU A 79 4.09 -2.55 -0.07
C GLU A 79 3.96 -2.08 1.38
N LEU A 80 3.99 -0.75 1.61
CA LEU A 80 3.88 -0.19 2.97
C LEU A 80 2.51 -0.43 3.59
N VAL A 81 1.42 -0.49 2.82
CA VAL A 81 0.10 -0.86 3.31
C VAL A 81 0.09 -2.31 3.80
N PHE A 82 0.67 -3.23 3.04
CA PHE A 82 0.78 -4.62 3.49
C PHE A 82 1.67 -4.75 4.72
N GLN A 83 2.82 -4.08 4.75
CA GLN A 83 3.69 -4.09 5.93
C GLN A 83 3.00 -3.48 7.16
N ALA A 84 2.27 -2.38 7.00
CA ALA A 84 1.49 -1.78 8.09
C ALA A 84 0.40 -2.74 8.58
N SER A 85 -0.29 -3.43 7.67
CA SER A 85 -1.27 -4.47 8.02
C SER A 85 -0.63 -5.63 8.80
N GLU A 86 0.52 -6.15 8.35
CA GLU A 86 1.26 -7.20 9.07
C GLU A 86 1.66 -6.78 10.48
N ILE A 87 2.15 -5.54 10.64
CA ILE A 87 2.62 -5.01 11.93
C ILE A 87 1.46 -4.78 12.89
N THR A 88 0.32 -4.27 12.39
CA THR A 88 -0.80 -3.81 13.23
C THR A 88 -1.92 -4.84 13.38
N GLY A 89 -1.99 -5.83 12.50
CA GLY A 89 -3.11 -6.76 12.38
C GLY A 89 -4.39 -6.16 11.79
N LEU A 90 -4.35 -4.91 11.30
CA LEU A 90 -5.51 -4.26 10.68
C LEU A 90 -5.74 -4.78 9.26
N SER A 91 -7.00 -4.92 8.84
CA SER A 91 -7.34 -5.40 7.51
C SER A 91 -7.00 -4.37 6.42
N VAL A 92 -6.50 -4.83 5.28
CA VAL A 92 -6.24 -3.98 4.10
C VAL A 92 -7.55 -3.73 3.36
N PRO A 93 -7.99 -2.47 3.20
CA PRO A 93 -9.17 -2.14 2.39
C PRO A 93 -8.90 -2.34 0.89
N LEU A 94 -9.96 -2.56 0.11
CA LEU A 94 -9.86 -2.75 -1.35
C LEU A 94 -9.22 -1.54 -2.07
N VAL A 95 -9.50 -0.34 -1.57
CA VAL A 95 -8.93 0.90 -2.10
C VAL A 95 -7.74 1.29 -1.24
N LEU A 96 -6.59 1.53 -1.86
CA LEU A 96 -5.37 1.98 -1.18
C LEU A 96 -5.42 3.49 -0.92
N PRO A 97 -4.66 4.03 0.07
CA PRO A 97 -4.68 5.46 0.33
C PRO A 97 -4.07 6.22 -0.85
N ARG A 98 -4.75 7.29 -1.27
CA ARG A 98 -4.12 8.30 -2.14
C ARG A 98 -3.04 9.03 -1.36
N VAL A 99 -1.86 9.15 -1.96
CA VAL A 99 -0.72 9.87 -1.37
C VAL A 99 -0.35 11.03 -2.28
N VAL A 100 -0.19 12.23 -1.72
CA VAL A 100 0.23 13.42 -2.47
C VAL A 100 1.29 14.19 -1.72
N HIS A 101 2.21 14.81 -2.47
CA HIS A 101 3.11 15.80 -1.91
C HIS A 101 2.47 17.19 -1.92
N ALA A 102 2.70 17.96 -0.87
CA ALA A 102 2.15 19.31 -0.68
C ALA A 102 3.16 20.20 0.07
N ASP A 103 2.88 21.50 0.10
CA ASP A 103 3.64 22.45 0.90
C ASP A 103 3.43 22.25 2.42
N SER A 104 4.39 22.72 3.21
CA SER A 104 4.38 22.61 4.69
C SER A 104 3.17 23.27 5.36
N GLU A 105 2.57 24.29 4.74
CA GLU A 105 1.38 24.98 5.27
C GLU A 105 0.14 24.08 5.11
N THR A 106 -0.01 23.44 3.97
CA THR A 106 -1.04 22.45 3.69
C THR A 106 -0.93 21.24 4.62
N VAL A 107 0.28 20.70 4.82
CA VAL A 107 0.52 19.61 5.78
C VAL A 107 0.17 20.06 7.20
N SER A 108 0.62 21.24 7.64
CA SER A 108 0.33 21.78 8.97
C SER A 108 -1.17 21.96 9.23
N ARG A 109 -1.89 22.47 8.22
CA ARG A 109 -3.33 22.67 8.28
C ARG A 109 -4.06 21.34 8.48
N TYR A 110 -3.65 20.27 7.80
CA TYR A 110 -4.28 18.95 7.94
C TYR A 110 -3.88 18.24 9.23
N ALA A 111 -2.63 18.38 9.69
CA ALA A 111 -2.15 17.74 10.91
C ALA A 111 -2.65 18.43 12.20
N CYS A 112 -2.64 19.76 12.23
CA CYS A 112 -2.69 20.53 13.47
C CYS A 112 -3.73 21.66 13.47
N SER A 113 -4.44 21.91 12.35
CA SER A 113 -5.32 23.07 12.18
C SER A 113 -4.67 24.43 12.50
N SER A 114 -3.34 24.47 12.52
CA SER A 114 -2.50 25.60 12.94
C SER A 114 -1.05 25.34 12.48
N LYS A 115 -0.18 26.35 12.53
CA LYS A 115 1.23 26.19 12.15
C LYS A 115 1.91 25.16 13.05
N CYS A 116 2.45 24.10 12.46
CA CYS A 116 3.21 23.10 13.20
C CYS A 116 4.32 22.49 12.33
N ARG A 117 5.17 21.67 12.93
CA ARG A 117 6.31 21.02 12.24
C ARG A 117 5.97 19.62 11.73
N ALA A 118 4.69 19.36 11.43
CA ALA A 118 4.29 18.07 10.86
C ALA A 118 4.88 17.94 9.46
N LEU A 119 5.35 16.74 9.12
CA LEU A 119 5.97 16.43 7.83
C LEU A 119 5.05 15.59 6.93
N ALA A 120 4.01 15.01 7.52
CA ALA A 120 2.94 14.33 6.81
C ALA A 120 1.65 14.40 7.65
N ALA A 121 0.53 14.08 7.02
CA ALA A 121 -0.76 13.93 7.70
C ALA A 121 -1.71 13.05 6.89
N TYR A 122 -2.41 12.15 7.55
CA TYR A 122 -3.61 11.51 7.03
C TYR A 122 -4.86 12.36 7.29
N HIS A 123 -5.67 12.55 6.25
CA HIS A 123 -6.98 13.19 6.33
C HIS A 123 -8.07 12.32 5.65
N PRO A 124 -9.24 12.10 6.28
CA PRO A 124 -10.28 11.21 5.75
C PRO A 124 -10.76 11.51 4.33
N HIS A 125 -10.78 12.80 3.95
CA HIS A 125 -11.27 13.26 2.65
C HIS A 125 -10.15 13.52 1.62
N HIS A 126 -8.90 13.67 2.06
CA HIS A 126 -7.80 14.10 1.17
C HIS A 126 -6.73 13.03 0.99
N GLY A 127 -6.80 11.94 1.76
CA GLY A 127 -5.78 10.90 1.76
C GLY A 127 -4.59 11.32 2.62
N ILE A 128 -3.41 10.85 2.25
CA ILE A 128 -2.17 11.16 2.93
C ILE A 128 -1.48 12.31 2.19
N VAL A 129 -1.15 13.37 2.91
CA VAL A 129 -0.30 14.46 2.41
C VAL A 129 1.10 14.34 3.02
N LEU A 130 2.12 14.52 2.19
CA LEU A 130 3.53 14.57 2.61
C LEU A 130 4.11 15.91 2.23
N ASP A 131 4.97 16.46 3.09
CA ASP A 131 5.74 17.63 2.71
C ASP A 131 6.67 17.31 1.53
N HIS A 132 6.87 18.25 0.63
CA HIS A 132 7.78 18.10 -0.53
C HIS A 132 9.22 17.74 -0.12
N SER A 133 9.65 18.04 1.10
CA SER A 133 10.98 17.68 1.62
C SER A 133 11.14 16.19 1.99
N ILE A 134 10.06 15.41 2.02
CA ILE A 134 10.09 14.00 2.41
C ILE A 134 10.26 13.12 1.18
N ASP A 135 11.30 12.28 1.18
CA ASP A 135 11.53 11.26 0.15
C ASP A 135 11.51 9.84 0.75
N PRO A 136 10.37 9.14 0.65
CA PRO A 136 10.24 7.75 1.11
C PRO A 136 11.09 6.72 0.34
N PHE A 137 11.65 7.03 -0.83
CA PHE A 137 12.45 6.07 -1.60
C PHE A 137 13.90 5.99 -1.14
N SER A 138 14.50 7.12 -0.78
CA SER A 138 15.91 7.15 -0.40
C SER A 138 16.15 7.06 1.12
N ASN A 139 15.15 7.35 1.94
CA ASN A 139 15.34 7.53 3.38
C ASN A 139 14.38 6.66 4.21
N HIS A 140 14.93 5.77 5.05
CA HIS A 140 14.14 4.88 5.91
C HIS A 140 13.29 5.63 6.94
N LEU A 141 13.76 6.75 7.48
CA LEU A 141 12.97 7.59 8.38
C LEU A 141 11.80 8.23 7.63
N ALA A 142 12.04 8.78 6.44
CA ALA A 142 10.98 9.32 5.57
C ALA A 142 9.94 8.24 5.20
N ARG A 143 10.40 7.04 4.83
CA ARG A 143 9.52 5.89 4.58
C ARG A 143 8.71 5.50 5.80
N SER A 144 9.31 5.55 6.99
CA SER A 144 8.61 5.27 8.24
C SER A 144 7.53 6.30 8.56
N ILE A 145 7.71 7.56 8.17
CA ILE A 145 6.71 8.62 8.32
C ILE A 145 5.52 8.34 7.39
N LEU A 146 5.75 7.92 6.15
CA LEU A 146 4.66 7.48 5.26
C LEU A 146 3.91 6.27 5.86
N LEU A 147 4.63 5.28 6.39
CA LEU A 147 4.01 4.13 7.05
C LEU A 147 3.16 4.55 8.26
N HIS A 148 3.60 5.54 9.04
CA HIS A 148 2.83 6.10 10.14
C HIS A 148 1.46 6.60 9.67
N GLU A 149 1.42 7.41 8.62
CA GLU A 149 0.15 7.92 8.07
C GLU A 149 -0.72 6.82 7.45
N ILE A 150 -0.10 5.79 6.86
CA ILE A 150 -0.80 4.59 6.38
C ILE A 150 -1.48 3.86 7.55
N VAL A 151 -0.85 3.79 8.73
CA VAL A 151 -1.49 3.20 9.91
C VAL A 151 -2.72 4.01 10.30
N HIS A 152 -2.67 5.35 10.27
CA HIS A 152 -3.86 6.17 10.50
C HIS A 152 -4.98 5.93 9.49
N TYR A 153 -4.63 5.73 8.22
CA TYR A 153 -5.56 5.32 7.18
C TYR A 153 -6.22 3.98 7.50
N LEU A 154 -5.43 2.96 7.83
CA LEU A 154 -5.95 1.63 8.19
C LEU A 154 -6.84 1.70 9.44
N GLN A 155 -6.47 2.49 10.45
CA GLN A 155 -7.28 2.71 11.64
C GLN A 155 -8.67 3.29 11.28
N ASP A 156 -8.75 4.30 10.39
CA ASP A 156 -10.04 4.84 9.94
C ASP A 156 -10.89 3.78 9.22
N LYS A 157 -10.29 3.04 8.28
CA LYS A 157 -11.01 2.04 7.49
C LYS A 157 -11.50 0.86 8.30
N ASN A 158 -10.76 0.49 9.35
CA ASN A 158 -11.15 -0.57 10.27
C ASN A 158 -12.02 -0.07 11.43
N LYS A 159 -12.37 1.23 11.48
CA LYS A 159 -13.08 1.88 12.61
C LYS A 159 -12.42 1.59 13.96
N PHE A 160 -11.09 1.48 13.94
CA PHE A 160 -10.29 1.18 15.11
C PHE A 160 -10.38 2.33 16.12
N TYR A 161 -10.62 2.00 17.38
CA TYR A 161 -10.88 2.96 18.47
C TYR A 161 -12.11 3.88 18.29
N ALA A 162 -13.05 3.58 17.39
CA ALA A 162 -14.23 4.43 17.15
C ALA A 162 -15.09 4.69 18.41
N HIS A 163 -15.08 3.76 19.38
CA HIS A 163 -15.84 3.89 20.63
C HIS A 163 -15.12 4.67 21.75
N SER A 164 -13.90 5.16 21.51
CA SER A 164 -13.18 5.98 22.50
C SER A 164 -13.60 7.45 22.39
N SER A 165 -13.59 8.18 23.51
CA SER A 165 -13.74 9.64 23.53
C SER A 165 -12.67 10.30 22.66
N ASP A 166 -12.92 11.51 22.16
CA ASP A 166 -12.05 12.14 21.15
C ASP A 166 -10.58 12.22 21.58
N CYS A 167 -10.33 12.66 22.82
CA CYS A 167 -8.98 12.75 23.39
C CYS A 167 -8.32 11.36 23.53
N ALA A 168 -9.03 10.39 24.10
CA ALA A 168 -8.51 9.04 24.29
C ALA A 168 -8.30 8.32 22.95
N ARG A 169 -9.18 8.57 21.99
CA ARG A 169 -9.12 8.04 20.62
C ARG A 169 -7.89 8.59 19.91
N TRP A 170 -7.67 9.90 19.96
CA TRP A 170 -6.49 10.53 19.38
C TRP A 170 -5.22 9.91 19.98
N PHE A 171 -5.09 9.91 21.31
CA PHE A 171 -3.88 9.40 21.99
C PHE A 171 -3.58 7.94 21.63
N LYS A 172 -4.59 7.05 21.71
CA LYS A 172 -4.42 5.63 21.37
C LYS A 172 -4.04 5.41 19.91
N ARG A 173 -4.58 6.22 19.00
CA ARG A 173 -4.27 6.14 17.56
C ARG A 173 -2.83 6.55 17.29
N GLU A 174 -2.35 7.62 17.90
CA GLU A 174 -0.96 8.08 17.80
C GLU A 174 0.01 7.06 18.41
N GLU A 175 -0.27 6.58 19.63
CA GLU A 175 0.55 5.56 20.29
C GLU A 175 0.69 4.31 19.42
N HIS A 176 -0.42 3.84 18.85
CA HIS A 176 -0.44 2.71 17.94
C HIS A 176 0.38 2.98 16.66
N ALA A 177 0.24 4.15 16.05
CA ALA A 177 0.99 4.52 14.84
C ALA A 177 2.50 4.62 15.10
N TYR A 178 2.92 5.25 16.21
CA TYR A 178 4.33 5.31 16.61
C TYR A 178 4.91 3.93 16.97
N ALA A 179 4.12 3.05 17.58
CA ALA A 179 4.55 1.67 17.86
C ALA A 179 4.83 0.92 16.55
N ALA A 180 3.93 1.03 15.57
CA ALA A 180 4.09 0.43 14.25
C ALA A 180 5.27 1.02 13.48
N GLN A 181 5.45 2.35 13.51
CA GLN A 181 6.57 3.04 12.90
C GLN A 181 7.92 2.56 13.45
N ASN A 182 8.04 2.42 14.77
CA ASN A 182 9.26 1.91 15.39
C ASN A 182 9.50 0.42 15.09
N ASN A 183 8.43 -0.39 14.95
CA ASN A 183 8.55 -1.78 14.52
C ASN A 183 9.12 -1.86 13.10
N PHE A 184 8.59 -1.06 12.16
CA PHE A 184 9.12 -0.94 10.81
C PHE A 184 10.61 -0.52 10.81
N LEU A 185 10.96 0.55 11.53
CA LEU A 185 12.35 1.02 11.62
C LEU A 185 13.30 -0.07 12.14
N LYS A 186 12.85 -0.86 13.11
CA LYS A 186 13.58 -2.03 13.61
C LYS A 186 13.74 -3.12 12.54
N LYS A 187 12.68 -3.43 11.76
CA LYS A 187 12.68 -4.43 10.68
C LYS A 187 13.68 -4.08 9.58
N VAL A 188 13.84 -2.80 9.25
CA VAL A 188 14.82 -2.31 8.27
C VAL A 188 16.20 -2.00 8.88
N HIS A 189 16.48 -2.48 10.10
CA HIS A 189 17.75 -2.30 10.81
C HIS A 189 18.17 -0.82 11.01
N SER A 190 17.22 0.10 11.03
CA SER A 190 17.50 1.49 11.39
C SER A 190 17.82 1.61 12.88
N THR A 191 18.83 2.41 13.22
CA THR A 191 19.15 2.78 14.61
C THR A 191 18.28 3.93 15.12
N THR A 192 17.51 4.59 14.23
CA THR A 192 16.61 5.68 14.58
C THR A 192 15.41 5.16 15.38
N ARG A 193 15.00 5.94 16.38
CA ARG A 193 13.74 5.75 17.12
C ARG A 193 12.96 7.04 17.12
N VAL A 194 11.65 6.91 17.05
CA VAL A 194 10.71 8.03 17.09
C VAL A 194 9.80 7.88 18.30
N SER A 195 9.31 8.99 18.82
CA SER A 195 8.40 9.00 19.96
C SER A 195 7.27 9.99 19.74
N MET A 196 6.13 9.67 20.37
CA MET A 196 5.00 10.58 20.44
C MET A 196 5.35 11.80 21.29
N SER A 197 5.02 12.99 20.78
CA SER A 197 5.18 14.22 21.55
C SER A 197 3.95 14.48 22.43
N LEU A 198 4.12 14.30 23.75
CA LEU A 198 3.04 14.53 24.72
C LEU A 198 2.64 16.00 24.88
N SER A 199 3.48 16.95 24.43
CA SER A 199 3.21 18.38 24.55
C SER A 199 2.07 18.88 23.65
N LYS A 200 1.65 18.06 22.67
CA LYS A 200 0.51 18.31 21.78
C LYS A 200 -0.71 17.43 22.08
N SER A 201 -0.70 16.75 23.24
CA SER A 201 -1.85 15.96 23.68
C SER A 201 -3.12 16.79 23.60
N CYS A 202 -4.23 16.19 23.15
CA CYS A 202 -5.55 16.79 23.23
C CYS A 202 -5.69 17.48 24.58
N ARG A 203 -5.80 18.82 24.58
CA ARG A 203 -6.06 19.56 25.80
C ARG A 203 -7.41 19.09 26.29
N THR A 204 -7.43 18.28 27.34
CA THR A 204 -8.62 18.08 28.15
C THR A 204 -8.97 19.46 28.71
N ASN A 205 -9.99 20.11 28.15
CA ASN A 205 -10.65 21.20 28.86
C ASN A 205 -11.28 20.57 30.10
N ASN A 206 -10.56 20.59 31.22
CA ASN A 206 -11.15 20.43 32.54
C ASN A 206 -11.67 21.81 32.95
N GLY A 207 -12.99 22.00 32.94
CA GLY A 207 -13.67 23.20 33.43
C GLY A 207 -14.59 23.83 32.40
#